data_AF-G6AUM9-F1
#
_entry.id   AF-G6AUM9-F1
#
_cell.length_a   1.000
_cell.length_b   1.000
_cell.length_c   1.000
_cell.angle_alpha   90.00
_cell.angle_beta   90.00
_cell.angle_gamma   90.00
#
_symmetry.space_group_name_H-M   'P 1'
#
loop_
_entity.id
_entity.type
_entity.pdbx_description
1 polymer ?
#
loop_
_entity_poly.entity_id
_entity_poly.type
_entity_poly.pdbx_seq_one_letter_code
_entity_poly.pdbx_strand_id
1 'polypeptide(L)'
;MEKIKYMFMAVLVALVSMTVTSCSDDDDDVSQQKNPSSVIVGTYAGTLRQPGDNTGAPCYVAFERLSNTTVMLTRFICEKYGIDIKNVNFTISESNGIYKLNPESNLVVDGMYINGVLTMTFQTEGDDTWIFNGKKEK
;
A
#
# COMPACT_ATOMS: atom_id res chain seq x y z
N MET A 1 -22.97 -0.92 -59.07
CA MET A 1 -21.93 -1.94 -58.93
C MET A 1 -21.62 -2.04 -57.43
N GLU A 2 -22.34 -2.94 -56.75
CA GLU A 2 -21.81 -4.13 -56.02
C GLU A 2 -21.48 -3.75 -54.57
N LYS A 3 -22.37 -3.86 -53.57
CA LYS A 3 -23.01 -5.04 -52.95
C LYS A 3 -22.02 -6.11 -52.43
N ILE A 4 -21.51 -5.90 -51.22
CA ILE A 4 -21.09 -6.97 -50.30
C ILE A 4 -22.09 -6.92 -49.14
N LYS A 5 -23.26 -7.58 -49.25
CA LYS A 5 -23.53 -9.00 -48.90
C LYS A 5 -23.17 -9.35 -47.45
N TYR A 6 -24.20 -9.17 -46.61
CA TYR A 6 -24.47 -9.89 -45.37
C TYR A 6 -24.11 -11.39 -45.45
N MET A 7 -23.65 -11.99 -44.35
CA MET A 7 -24.40 -13.02 -43.60
C MET A 7 -23.54 -13.75 -42.54
N PHE A 8 -24.25 -14.24 -41.51
CA PHE A 8 -23.88 -15.25 -40.49
C PHE A 8 -23.04 -14.71 -39.31
N MET A 9 -23.43 -14.81 -38.03
CA MET A 9 -24.35 -15.72 -37.36
C MET A 9 -25.08 -15.02 -36.20
N ALA A 10 -26.39 -15.23 -36.15
CA ALA A 10 -27.16 -15.26 -34.92
C ALA A 10 -27.25 -16.71 -34.45
N VAL A 11 -26.87 -16.99 -33.20
CA VAL A 11 -27.27 -18.20 -32.44
C VAL A 11 -27.47 -17.70 -30.99
N LEU A 12 -28.67 -17.24 -30.64
CA LEU A 12 -29.75 -17.99 -29.97
C LEU A 12 -29.38 -18.54 -28.57
N VAL A 13 -29.86 -17.76 -27.60
CA VAL A 13 -30.37 -18.06 -26.24
C VAL A 13 -30.80 -19.51 -26.01
N ALA A 14 -30.44 -20.07 -24.85
CA ALA A 14 -31.35 -20.58 -23.81
C ALA A 14 -30.86 -21.88 -23.13
N LEU A 15 -30.73 -21.81 -21.78
CA LEU A 15 -31.13 -22.80 -20.76
C LEU A 15 -30.45 -24.19 -20.87
N VAL A 16 -29.92 -24.81 -19.81
CA VAL A 16 -30.66 -25.38 -18.67
C VAL A 16 -29.65 -25.68 -17.55
N SER A 17 -30.05 -25.30 -16.34
CA SER A 17 -29.71 -25.88 -15.04
C SER A 17 -28.85 -27.16 -15.03
N MET A 18 -27.71 -27.09 -14.34
CA MET A 18 -27.21 -28.22 -13.56
C MET A 18 -27.37 -27.87 -12.08
N THR A 19 -28.36 -28.50 -11.46
CA THR A 19 -28.46 -28.63 -10.02
C THR A 19 -27.37 -29.59 -9.54
N VAL A 20 -26.38 -29.08 -8.82
CA VAL A 20 -25.70 -29.88 -7.80
C VAL A 20 -26.01 -29.26 -6.44
N THR A 21 -26.99 -29.86 -5.79
CA THR A 21 -27.07 -29.82 -4.34
C THR A 21 -25.83 -30.55 -3.81
N SER A 22 -24.93 -29.80 -3.18
CA SER A 22 -24.00 -30.35 -2.22
C SER A 22 -24.23 -29.55 -0.94
N CYS A 23 -25.17 -30.03 -0.13
CA CYS A 23 -25.21 -29.70 1.27
C CYS A 23 -23.94 -30.28 1.91
N SER A 24 -22.98 -29.43 2.25
CA SER A 24 -22.21 -29.61 3.46
C SER A 24 -21.86 -28.24 4.00
N ASP A 25 -22.20 -28.07 5.26
CA ASP A 25 -22.18 -26.87 6.07
C ASP A 25 -20.81 -26.18 6.17
N ASP A 26 -20.93 -24.92 6.60
CA ASP A 26 -19.96 -24.08 7.30
C ASP A 26 -18.97 -23.22 6.49
N ASP A 27 -19.35 -21.93 6.52
CA ASP A 27 -18.51 -20.75 6.68
C ASP A 27 -17.80 -20.16 5.45
N ASP A 28 -18.49 -19.17 4.86
CA ASP A 28 -17.96 -17.82 4.60
C ASP A 28 -16.46 -17.73 4.25
N ASP A 29 -16.10 -18.03 3.01
CA ASP A 29 -14.91 -17.42 2.39
C ASP A 29 -15.35 -16.37 1.37
N VAL A 30 -16.10 -15.38 1.86
CA VAL A 30 -16.01 -14.02 1.29
C VAL A 30 -14.55 -13.63 1.46
N SER A 31 -13.77 -13.78 0.39
CA SER A 31 -12.39 -13.32 0.28
C SER A 31 -12.23 -12.04 1.09
N GLN A 32 -11.68 -12.13 2.30
CA GLN A 32 -11.54 -10.97 3.16
C GLN A 32 -10.56 -10.05 2.45
N GLN A 33 -11.08 -9.08 1.70
CA GLN A 33 -10.28 -8.12 0.98
C GLN A 33 -9.38 -7.46 2.02
N LYS A 34 -8.10 -7.85 2.01
CA LYS A 34 -7.18 -7.49 3.08
C LYS A 34 -7.08 -5.98 3.10
N ASN A 35 -7.65 -5.37 4.15
CA ASN A 35 -7.68 -3.92 4.28
C ASN A 35 -6.26 -3.37 4.12
N PRO A 36 -5.98 -2.46 3.17
CA PRO A 36 -4.62 -2.03 2.88
C PRO A 36 -3.92 -1.44 4.09
N SER A 37 -4.66 -0.77 4.99
CA SER A 37 -4.09 -0.29 6.26
C SER A 37 -3.56 -1.41 7.15
N SER A 38 -4.20 -2.59 7.19
CA SER A 38 -3.71 -3.72 8.00
C SER A 38 -2.35 -4.25 7.53
N VAL A 39 -2.01 -4.05 6.26
CA VAL A 39 -0.70 -4.41 5.70
C VAL A 39 0.38 -3.45 6.19
N ILE A 40 0.06 -2.17 6.35
CA ILE A 40 1.00 -1.10 6.70
C ILE A 40 1.19 -0.93 8.21
N VAL A 41 0.16 -1.14 9.03
CA VAL A 41 0.21 -0.94 10.49
C VAL A 41 1.32 -1.75 11.13
N GLY A 42 2.11 -1.13 12.01
CA GLY A 42 3.22 -1.77 12.71
C GLY A 42 4.43 -0.86 12.82
N THR A 43 5.51 -1.44 13.35
CA THR A 43 6.80 -0.76 13.50
C THR A 43 7.78 -1.25 12.44
N TYR A 44 8.61 -0.34 11.96
CA TYR A 44 9.61 -0.58 10.95
C TYR A 44 10.96 -0.10 11.47
N ALA A 45 11.95 -0.98 11.51
CA ALA A 45 13.33 -0.62 11.75
C ALA A 45 14.07 -0.55 10.41
N GLY A 46 14.87 0.51 10.22
CA GLY A 46 15.49 0.76 8.94
C GLY A 46 16.64 1.75 8.99
N THR A 47 17.06 2.15 7.80
CA THR A 47 18.13 3.14 7.63
C THR A 47 17.61 4.36 6.89
N LEU A 48 17.94 5.55 7.40
CA LEU A 48 17.74 6.82 6.72
C LEU A 48 19.07 7.32 6.16
N ARG A 49 19.03 7.82 4.93
CA ARG A 49 20.20 8.38 4.24
C ARG A 49 19.77 9.43 3.22
N GLN A 50 20.70 10.27 2.81
CA GLN A 50 20.50 11.12 1.63
C GLN A 50 20.73 10.30 0.35
N PRO A 51 20.13 10.69 -0.79
CA PRO A 51 20.49 10.16 -2.09
C PRO A 51 22.01 10.25 -2.33
N GLY A 52 22.63 9.15 -2.76
CA GLY A 52 24.09 9.08 -2.98
C GLY A 52 24.93 8.77 -1.74
N ASP A 53 24.37 8.87 -0.53
CA ASP A 53 25.05 8.45 0.70
C ASP A 53 24.81 6.95 0.97
N ASN A 54 25.87 6.27 1.40
CA ASN A 54 25.88 4.85 1.77
C ASN A 54 26.05 4.64 3.29
N THR A 55 26.21 5.70 4.07
CA THR A 55 26.57 5.68 5.51
C THR A 55 25.43 6.04 6.45
N GLY A 56 24.20 5.76 6.01
CA GLY A 56 22.95 6.12 6.69
C GLY A 56 22.84 5.72 8.17
N ALA A 57 21.82 6.24 8.84
CA ALA A 57 21.60 6.04 10.27
C ALA A 57 20.44 5.06 10.55
N PRO A 58 20.51 4.29 11.65
CA PRO A 58 19.36 3.52 12.12
C PRO A 58 18.23 4.47 12.55
N CYS A 59 17.02 4.21 12.06
CA CYS A 59 15.82 4.98 12.39
C CYS A 59 14.61 4.05 12.49
N TYR A 60 13.54 4.54 13.11
CA TYR A 60 12.34 3.75 13.38
C TYR A 60 11.08 4.49 12.99
N VAL A 61 10.16 3.79 12.33
CA VAL A 61 8.89 4.30 11.84
C VAL A 61 7.76 3.46 12.40
N ALA A 62 6.67 4.06 12.86
CA ALA A 62 5.51 3.35 13.40
C ALA A 62 4.20 3.93 12.89
N PHE A 63 3.29 3.02 12.49
CA PHE A 63 1.95 3.36 12.02
C PHE A 63 0.88 2.68 12.85
N GLU A 64 -0.19 3.43 13.12
CA GLU A 64 -1.45 2.89 13.64
C GLU A 64 -2.59 3.02 12.64
N ARG A 65 -3.63 2.22 12.82
CA ARG A 65 -4.78 2.20 11.92
C ARG A 65 -5.79 3.27 12.32
N LEU A 66 -6.21 4.09 11.36
CA LEU A 66 -7.37 4.98 11.54
C LEU A 66 -8.62 4.43 10.83
N SER A 67 -8.46 3.83 9.65
CA SER A 67 -9.56 3.27 8.86
C SER A 67 -9.11 2.06 8.04
N ASN A 68 -9.93 1.56 7.10
CA ASN A 68 -9.53 0.49 6.17
C ASN A 68 -8.43 0.92 5.18
N THR A 69 -8.37 2.22 4.89
CA THR A 69 -7.48 2.80 3.88
C THR A 69 -6.56 3.87 4.46
N THR A 70 -6.68 4.20 5.75
CA THR A 70 -5.91 5.29 6.37
C THR A 70 -5.11 4.77 7.56
N VAL A 71 -3.86 5.21 7.65
CA VAL A 71 -2.97 5.00 8.80
C VAL A 71 -2.43 6.34 9.29
N MET A 72 -2.12 6.42 10.58
CA MET A 72 -1.41 7.54 11.16
C MET A 72 0.02 7.14 11.48
N LEU A 73 0.98 7.93 11.01
CA LEU A 73 2.36 7.90 11.47
C LEU A 73 2.38 8.37 12.92
N THR A 74 2.50 7.43 13.85
CA THR A 74 2.61 7.72 15.28
C THR A 74 3.99 8.21 15.63
N ARG A 75 5.01 7.72 14.92
CA ARG A 75 6.40 8.10 15.14
C ARG A 75 7.28 7.82 13.93
N PHE A 76 8.15 8.77 13.62
CA PHE A 76 9.35 8.59 12.82
C PHE A 76 10.48 9.23 13.60
N ILE A 77 11.33 8.41 14.21
CA ILE A 77 12.49 8.87 14.97
C ILE A 77 13.80 8.48 14.28
N CYS A 78 14.72 9.42 14.18
CA CYS A 78 16.10 9.16 13.86
C CYS A 78 17.07 10.03 14.67
N GLU A 79 17.71 9.42 15.68
CA GLU A 79 18.51 10.14 16.68
C GLU A 79 19.71 10.87 16.07
N LYS A 80 20.46 10.22 15.17
CA LYS A 80 21.66 10.81 14.54
C LYS A 80 21.36 12.13 13.83
N TYR A 81 20.14 12.27 13.30
CA TYR A 81 19.73 13.43 12.51
C TYR A 81 18.74 14.34 13.26
N GLY A 82 18.42 14.05 14.53
CA GLY A 82 17.48 14.84 15.33
C GLY A 82 16.05 14.86 14.77
N ILE A 83 15.64 13.84 14.03
CA ILE A 83 14.33 13.76 13.41
C ILE A 83 13.35 13.09 14.38
N ASP A 84 12.21 13.76 14.64
CA ASP A 84 11.06 13.21 15.36
C ASP A 84 9.75 13.73 14.75
N ILE A 85 9.19 12.98 13.80
CA ILE A 85 7.95 13.32 13.10
C ILE A 85 6.82 12.45 13.65
N LYS A 86 5.64 13.04 13.88
CA LYS A 86 4.45 12.36 14.40
C LYS A 86 3.17 12.99 13.87
N ASN A 87 2.06 12.26 14.03
CA ASN A 87 0.70 12.71 13.71
C ASN A 87 0.52 13.12 12.24
N VAL A 88 1.08 12.32 11.32
CA VAL A 88 0.87 12.49 9.89
C VAL A 88 -0.02 11.36 9.39
N ASN A 89 -1.18 11.71 8.85
CA ASN A 89 -2.09 10.74 8.26
C ASN A 89 -1.68 10.41 6.83
N PHE A 90 -1.86 9.15 6.45
CA PHE A 90 -1.64 8.65 5.11
C PHE A 90 -2.85 7.88 4.63
N THR A 91 -3.34 8.25 3.45
CA THR A 91 -4.29 7.42 2.69
C THR A 91 -3.51 6.45 1.82
N ILE A 92 -3.91 5.18 1.86
CA ILE A 92 -3.23 4.09 1.19
C ILE A 92 -3.98 3.72 -0.08
N SER A 93 -3.28 3.76 -1.20
CA SER A 93 -3.72 3.17 -2.46
C SER A 93 -2.93 1.90 -2.75
N GLU A 94 -3.60 0.87 -3.26
CA GLU A 94 -2.99 -0.42 -3.57
C GLU A 94 -3.13 -0.71 -5.05
N SER A 95 -2.07 -1.24 -5.66
CA SER A 95 -2.08 -1.77 -7.01
C SER A 95 -1.01 -2.85 -7.17
N ASN A 96 -1.43 -4.06 -7.54
CA ASN A 96 -0.55 -5.20 -7.82
C ASN A 96 0.42 -5.54 -6.67
N GLY A 97 -0.05 -5.46 -5.42
CA GLY A 97 0.74 -5.74 -4.22
C GLY A 97 1.70 -4.61 -3.82
N ILE A 98 1.64 -3.46 -4.50
CA ILE A 98 2.37 -2.24 -4.16
C ILE A 98 1.40 -1.31 -3.44
N TYR A 99 1.76 -0.91 -2.22
CA TYR A 99 0.96 -0.03 -1.39
C TYR A 99 1.62 1.34 -1.36
N LYS A 100 0.97 2.36 -1.94
CA LYS A 100 1.43 3.74 -1.89
C LYS A 100 0.78 4.45 -0.71
N LEU A 101 1.60 5.12 0.10
CA LEU A 101 1.18 5.94 1.22
C LEU A 101 1.17 7.40 0.77
N ASN A 102 -0.01 7.99 0.68
CA ASN A 102 -0.21 9.36 0.22
C ASN A 102 -0.47 10.23 1.47
N PRO A 103 0.47 11.11 1.86
CA PRO A 103 0.31 11.91 3.07
C PRO A 103 -0.76 12.98 2.89
N GLU A 104 -1.48 13.27 3.98
CA GLU A 104 -2.41 14.41 4.07
C GLU A 104 -1.68 15.74 4.37
N SER A 105 -0.37 15.67 4.65
CA SER A 105 0.50 16.81 4.95
C SER A 105 1.65 16.90 3.95
N ASN A 106 2.12 18.11 3.67
CA ASN A 106 3.24 18.36 2.76
C ASN A 106 4.62 17.99 3.35
N LEU A 107 4.69 17.52 4.60
CA LEU A 107 5.94 17.15 5.28
C LEU A 107 6.61 15.89 4.70
N VAL A 108 5.82 14.99 4.11
CA VAL A 108 6.31 13.77 3.47
C VAL A 108 5.97 13.84 2.00
N VAL A 109 6.94 13.51 1.15
CA VAL A 109 6.76 13.62 -0.30
C VAL A 109 6.08 12.35 -0.81
N ASP A 110 6.57 11.18 -0.41
CA ASP A 110 6.05 9.90 -0.87
C ASP A 110 6.37 8.75 0.12
N GLY A 111 5.46 7.78 0.22
CA GLY A 111 5.73 6.51 0.89
C GLY A 111 5.28 5.32 0.05
N MET A 112 6.00 4.22 0.14
CA MET A 112 5.70 2.99 -0.59
C MET A 112 6.06 1.77 0.25
N TYR A 113 5.20 0.76 0.23
CA TYR A 113 5.45 -0.52 0.87
C TYR A 113 5.32 -1.65 -0.16
N ILE A 114 6.37 -2.48 -0.23
CA ILE A 114 6.46 -3.64 -1.10
C ILE A 114 7.11 -4.77 -0.33
N ASN A 115 6.48 -5.95 -0.27
CA ASN A 115 7.07 -7.19 0.24
C ASN A 115 7.75 -7.07 1.62
N GLY A 116 7.13 -6.34 2.58
CA GLY A 116 7.67 -6.20 3.94
C GLY A 116 8.64 -5.04 4.12
N VAL A 117 8.97 -4.31 3.05
CA VAL A 117 9.86 -3.16 3.06
C VAL A 117 9.05 -1.89 2.86
N LEU A 118 9.22 -0.94 3.79
CA LEU A 118 8.72 0.42 3.70
C LEU A 118 9.85 1.34 3.22
N THR A 119 9.57 2.10 2.16
CA THR A 119 10.38 3.21 1.69
C THR A 119 9.62 4.51 1.90
N MET A 120 10.24 5.51 2.50
CA MET A 120 9.66 6.85 2.63
C MET A 120 10.66 7.91 2.19
N THR A 121 10.17 8.91 1.46
CA THR A 121 10.94 10.06 1.02
C THR A 121 10.33 11.33 1.58
N PHE A 122 11.14 12.20 2.16
CA PHE A 122 10.69 13.50 2.66
C PHE A 122 11.78 14.55 2.49
N GLN A 123 11.34 15.81 2.48
CA GLN A 123 12.19 16.99 2.43
C GLN A 123 12.13 17.70 3.78
N THR A 124 13.28 18.12 4.29
CA THR A 124 13.34 19.02 5.45
C THR A 124 13.41 20.48 4.99
N GLU A 125 13.29 21.44 5.91
CA GLU A 125 13.28 22.89 5.62
C GLU A 125 14.55 23.44 4.92
N GLY A 126 15.56 22.59 4.66
CA GLY A 126 16.78 22.93 3.93
C GLY A 126 16.92 22.28 2.54
N ASP A 127 15.82 21.81 1.93
CA ASP A 127 15.77 21.08 0.64
C ASP A 127 16.50 19.73 0.62
N ASP A 128 17.05 19.28 1.75
CA ASP A 128 17.66 17.96 1.87
C ASP A 128 16.59 16.88 1.74
N THR A 129 16.74 16.06 0.70
CA THR A 129 15.91 14.87 0.49
C THR A 129 16.47 13.71 1.27
N TRP A 130 15.62 13.04 2.04
CA TRP A 130 15.97 11.87 2.83
C TRP A 130 15.17 10.65 2.38
N ILE A 131 15.83 9.50 2.36
CA ILE A 131 15.21 8.22 1.99
C ILE A 131 15.36 7.25 3.16
N PHE A 132 14.22 6.89 3.75
CA PHE A 132 14.12 5.79 4.69
C PHE A 132 13.89 4.48 3.94
N ASN A 133 14.58 3.41 4.35
CA ASN A 133 14.23 2.04 3.97
C ASN A 133 14.24 1.17 5.22
N GLY A 134 13.08 0.61 5.58
CA GLY A 134 12.94 -0.22 6.76
C GLY A 134 12.12 -1.47 6.51
N LYS A 135 12.38 -2.51 7.29
CA LYS A 135 11.58 -3.73 7.29
C LYS A 135 10.59 -3.69 8.42
N LYS A 136 9.41 -4.26 8.18
CA LYS A 136 8.42 -4.43 9.24
C LYS A 136 8.95 -5.39 10.30
N GLU A 137 8.88 -5.00 11.55
CA GLU A 137 9.17 -5.86 12.70
C GLU A 137 8.10 -6.96 12.80
N LYS A 138 8.51 -8.14 13.29
CA LYS A 138 7.65 -9.32 13.39
C LYS A 138 6.70 -9.26 14.59
#